data_AF-A0A2G9Q8Q8-F1
#
_entry.id   AF-A0A2G9Q8Q8-F1
#
_cell.length_a   1.000
_cell.length_b   1.000
_cell.length_c   1.000
_cell.angle_alpha   90.00
_cell.angle_beta   90.00
_cell.angle_gamma   90.00
#
_symmetry.space_group_name_H-M   'P 1'
#
loop_
_entity.id
_entity.type
_entity.pdbx_description
1 polymer ?
#
loop_
_entity_poly.entity_id
_entity_poly.type
_entity_poly.pdbx_seq_one_letter_code
_entity_poly.pdbx_strand_id
1 'polypeptide(L)'
;MIDFQRLNYEPGREDTPFQEKVMEVRYDPCRSADIALVAGGKRKRWIIATENMKNGDLITSSGHIGRMAVLAQEGDAHPLGALPIGTLINCLEVLETCVATVGRVSNVDHNKRIIGKAGRNRWLGIRPSSGLWKRKGGWAGRKIKPLPPIKSYVKLPGASPALRV
;
A
#
# COMPACT_ATOMS: atom_id res chain seq x y z
N MET A 1 3.35 -13.95 8.20
CA MET A 1 3.88 -12.57 8.23
C MET A 1 3.71 -11.98 6.84
N ILE A 2 3.18 -10.75 6.71
CA ILE A 2 3.07 -10.07 5.41
C ILE A 2 4.44 -9.54 5.01
N ASP A 3 4.77 -9.68 3.73
CA ASP A 3 5.86 -8.98 3.07
C ASP A 3 5.32 -7.73 2.37
N PHE A 4 5.70 -6.54 2.87
CA PHE A 4 5.32 -5.26 2.27
C PHE A 4 6.30 -4.82 1.18
N GLN A 5 7.53 -5.35 1.17
CA GLN A 5 8.54 -5.01 0.18
C GLN A 5 8.32 -5.86 -1.06
N ARG A 6 7.56 -5.32 -2.03
CA ARG A 6 7.22 -6.05 -3.27
C ARG A 6 8.46 -6.41 -4.07
N LEU A 7 9.42 -5.48 -4.14
CA LEU A 7 10.69 -5.68 -4.81
C LEU A 7 11.74 -6.23 -3.83
N ASN A 8 11.70 -7.54 -3.63
CA ASN A 8 12.69 -8.25 -2.83
C ASN A 8 13.29 -9.33 -3.73
N TYR A 9 14.57 -9.25 -4.12
CA TYR A 9 15.18 -10.21 -5.03
C TYR A 9 15.67 -11.47 -4.30
N GLU A 10 15.70 -12.62 -4.98
CA GLU A 10 16.42 -13.78 -4.48
C GLU A 10 17.94 -13.52 -4.60
N PRO A 11 18.77 -13.98 -3.65
CA PRO A 11 20.22 -13.77 -3.70
C PRO A 11 20.79 -14.34 -5.01
N GLY A 12 21.45 -13.48 -5.80
CA GLY A 12 22.01 -13.82 -7.12
C GLY A 12 21.16 -13.47 -8.33
N ARG A 13 19.98 -12.85 -8.17
CA ARG A 13 19.12 -12.33 -9.26
C ARG A 13 18.76 -10.85 -9.09
N GLU A 14 19.76 -10.04 -8.78
CA GLU A 14 19.58 -8.60 -8.63
C GLU A 14 19.17 -7.97 -9.98
N ASP A 15 18.26 -7.00 -9.91
CA ASP A 15 17.82 -6.16 -11.03
C ASP A 15 17.07 -6.85 -12.19
N THR A 16 16.73 -8.14 -12.04
CA THR A 16 15.88 -8.86 -13.02
C THR A 16 14.41 -8.83 -12.63
N PRO A 17 13.48 -8.46 -13.54
CA PRO A 17 12.06 -8.55 -13.25
C PRO A 17 11.67 -10.01 -13.02
N PHE A 18 10.86 -10.26 -12.00
CA PHE A 18 10.37 -11.59 -11.71
C PHE A 18 8.85 -11.62 -11.67
N GLN A 19 8.29 -12.77 -12.05
CA GLN A 19 6.87 -13.04 -12.01
C GLN A 19 6.57 -13.98 -10.86
N GLU A 20 5.46 -13.71 -10.18
CA GLU A 20 4.94 -14.57 -9.13
C GLU A 20 3.50 -14.95 -9.49
N LYS A 21 3.08 -16.16 -9.10
CA LYS A 21 1.72 -16.65 -9.29
C LYS A 21 0.94 -16.52 -8.00
N VAL A 22 -0.27 -16.00 -8.09
CA VAL A 22 -1.23 -15.96 -6.98
C VAL A 22 -1.79 -17.37 -6.78
N MET A 23 -1.66 -17.90 -5.57
CA MET A 23 -2.08 -19.26 -5.19
C MET A 23 -3.42 -19.27 -4.44
N GLU A 24 -3.69 -18.26 -3.63
CA GLU A 24 -4.93 -18.14 -2.87
C GLU A 24 -5.12 -16.70 -2.40
N VAL A 25 -6.36 -16.22 -2.31
CA VAL A 25 -6.73 -14.98 -1.63
C VAL A 25 -7.58 -15.32 -0.42
N ARG A 26 -7.20 -14.81 0.75
CA ARG A 26 -7.80 -15.17 2.04
C ARG A 26 -8.06 -13.93 2.89
N TYR A 27 -9.09 -14.02 3.73
CA TYR A 27 -9.36 -13.06 4.79
C TYR A 27 -8.26 -13.05 5.86
N ASP A 28 -7.88 -11.87 6.33
CA ASP A 28 -6.96 -11.68 7.45
C ASP A 28 -7.64 -10.99 8.65
N PRO A 29 -7.53 -11.53 9.88
CA PRO A 29 -8.15 -10.92 11.07
C PRO A 29 -7.36 -9.72 11.62
N CYS A 30 -6.11 -9.51 11.20
CA CYS A 30 -5.25 -8.45 11.72
C CYS A 30 -5.32 -7.14 10.92
N ARG A 31 -6.01 -7.11 9.78
CA ARG A 31 -6.22 -5.92 8.95
C ARG A 31 -7.58 -5.94 8.26
N SER A 32 -7.98 -4.82 7.67
CA SER A 32 -9.26 -4.72 6.93
C SER A 32 -9.18 -5.30 5.51
N ALA A 33 -8.00 -5.22 4.89
CA ALA A 33 -7.72 -5.75 3.55
C ALA A 33 -7.51 -7.27 3.56
N ASP A 34 -7.83 -7.91 2.44
CA ASP A 34 -7.55 -9.32 2.24
C ASP A 34 -6.08 -9.54 1.84
N ILE A 35 -5.59 -10.77 2.01
CA ILE A 35 -4.22 -11.16 1.70
C ILE A 35 -4.16 -12.19 0.59
N ALA A 36 -3.14 -12.07 -0.25
CA ALA A 36 -2.85 -13.04 -1.29
C ALA A 36 -1.60 -13.85 -0.91
N LEU A 37 -1.69 -15.18 -1.00
CA LEU A 37 -0.53 -16.05 -1.01
C LEU A 37 0.04 -16.09 -2.40
N VAL A 38 1.30 -15.72 -2.53
CA VAL A 38 1.99 -15.60 -3.81
C VAL A 38 3.24 -16.47 -3.79
N ALA A 39 3.49 -17.16 -4.90
CA ALA A 39 4.62 -18.04 -5.08
C ALA A 39 5.41 -17.66 -6.32
N GLY A 40 6.73 -17.49 -6.17
CA GLY A 40 7.64 -17.19 -7.28
C GLY A 40 8.99 -17.85 -7.02
N GLY A 41 9.58 -18.48 -8.04
CA GLY A 41 10.83 -19.20 -7.88
C GLY A 41 10.73 -20.29 -6.81
N LYS A 42 11.53 -20.17 -5.73
CA LYS A 42 11.57 -21.14 -4.62
C LYS A 42 10.89 -20.65 -3.35
N ARG A 43 10.30 -19.45 -3.34
CA ARG A 43 9.71 -18.83 -2.15
C ARG A 43 8.20 -18.62 -2.28
N LYS A 44 7.57 -18.55 -1.11
CA LYS A 44 6.15 -18.18 -0.96
C LYS A 44 6.07 -17.05 0.05
N ARG A 45 5.21 -16.07 -0.21
CA ARG A 45 5.00 -14.94 0.70
C ARG A 45 3.56 -14.47 0.67
N TRP A 46 3.15 -13.85 1.77
CA TRP A 46 1.86 -13.20 1.88
C TRP A 46 2.02 -11.72 1.52
N ILE A 47 1.21 -11.24 0.58
CA ILE A 47 1.13 -9.83 0.21
C ILE A 47 -0.28 -9.31 0.44
N ILE A 48 -0.46 -7.99 0.39
CA ILE A 48 -1.80 -7.39 0.32
C ILE A 48 -2.42 -7.73 -1.04
N ALA A 49 -3.66 -8.21 -1.04
CA ALA A 49 -4.40 -8.46 -2.26
C ALA A 49 -4.95 -7.14 -2.84
N THR A 50 -4.91 -7.01 -4.17
CA THR A 50 -5.60 -5.94 -4.90
C THR A 50 -7.08 -6.29 -5.11
N GLU A 51 -7.88 -5.33 -5.56
CA GLU A 51 -9.34 -5.44 -5.70
C GLU A 51 -9.78 -6.64 -6.55
N ASN A 52 -9.18 -6.83 -7.72
CA ASN A 52 -9.59 -7.86 -8.68
C ASN A 52 -8.67 -9.10 -8.70
N MET A 53 -7.80 -9.26 -7.71
CA MET A 53 -6.83 -10.36 -7.68
C MET A 53 -7.51 -11.72 -7.46
N LYS A 54 -7.22 -12.69 -8.33
CA LYS A 54 -7.78 -14.05 -8.29
C LYS A 54 -6.68 -15.12 -8.22
N ASN A 55 -7.08 -16.32 -7.82
CA ASN A 55 -6.19 -17.48 -7.84
C ASN A 55 -5.81 -17.82 -9.28
N GLY A 56 -4.51 -17.95 -9.55
CA GLY A 56 -3.96 -18.25 -10.86
C GLY A 56 -3.33 -17.07 -11.57
N ASP A 57 -3.60 -15.84 -11.12
CA ASP A 57 -3.09 -14.62 -11.74
C ASP A 57 -1.56 -14.54 -11.64
N LEU A 58 -0.94 -13.97 -12.67
CA LEU A 58 0.50 -13.73 -12.72
C LEU A 58 0.76 -12.25 -12.45
N ILE A 59 1.53 -11.97 -11.41
CA ILE A 59 1.93 -10.61 -11.02
C ILE A 59 3.39 -10.41 -11.34
N THR A 60 3.72 -9.26 -11.90
CA THR A 60 5.09 -8.88 -12.26
C THR A 60 5.63 -7.87 -11.26
N SER A 61 6.84 -8.09 -10.78
CA SER A 61 7.57 -7.13 -9.94
C SER A 61 8.87 -6.75 -10.64
N SER A 62 9.09 -5.46 -10.87
CA SER A 62 10.29 -4.96 -11.53
C SER A 62 10.77 -3.64 -10.92
N GLY A 63 12.09 -3.46 -10.86
CA GLY A 63 12.73 -2.23 -10.41
C GLY A 63 13.22 -1.35 -11.55
N HIS A 64 13.06 -1.79 -12.80
CA HIS A 64 13.60 -1.12 -13.97
C HIS A 64 12.76 0.11 -14.36
N ILE A 65 13.41 1.27 -14.47
CA ILE A 65 12.81 2.51 -14.97
C ILE A 65 13.19 2.66 -16.44
N GLY A 66 12.26 2.27 -17.32
CA GLY A 66 12.42 2.45 -18.76
C GLY A 66 12.21 3.90 -19.20
N ARG A 67 12.66 4.23 -20.41
CA ARG A 67 12.40 5.55 -21.03
C ARG A 67 10.92 5.76 -21.38
N MET A 68 10.21 4.68 -21.67
CA MET A 68 8.77 4.67 -21.95
C MET A 68 8.03 4.10 -20.74
N ALA A 69 6.82 4.61 -20.49
CA ALA A 69 5.97 4.12 -19.42
C ALA A 69 5.47 2.69 -19.72
N VAL A 70 5.38 1.87 -18.68
CA VAL A 70 4.89 0.49 -18.75
C VAL A 70 3.37 0.47 -18.52
N LEU A 71 2.64 -0.25 -19.36
CA LEU A 71 1.24 -0.57 -19.14
C LEU A 71 1.13 -1.69 -18.10
N ALA A 72 1.16 -1.32 -16.82
CA ALA A 72 1.07 -2.25 -15.71
C ALA A 72 -0.36 -2.75 -15.50
N GLN A 73 -0.51 -4.04 -15.17
CA GLN A 73 -1.78 -4.64 -14.78
C GLN A 73 -1.98 -4.50 -13.26
N GLU A 74 -3.21 -4.73 -12.82
CA GLU A 74 -3.54 -4.69 -11.39
C GLU A 74 -2.78 -5.80 -10.63
N GLY A 75 -2.10 -5.43 -9.55
CA GLY A 75 -1.26 -6.35 -8.76
C GLY A 75 0.23 -6.31 -9.13
N ASP A 76 0.58 -5.72 -10.26
CA ASP A 76 1.98 -5.50 -10.65
C ASP A 76 2.64 -4.44 -9.75
N ALA A 77 3.95 -4.57 -9.57
CA ALA A 77 4.76 -3.66 -8.78
C ALA A 77 5.88 -3.07 -9.65
N HIS A 78 5.88 -1.75 -9.75
CA HIS A 78 6.83 -0.98 -10.56
C HIS A 78 7.29 0.27 -9.80
N PRO A 79 8.46 0.82 -10.13
CA PRO A 79 8.88 2.11 -9.61
C PRO A 79 7.98 3.22 -10.15
N LEU A 80 7.77 4.27 -9.35
CA LEU A 80 6.89 5.40 -9.74
C LEU A 80 7.27 6.04 -11.08
N GLY A 81 8.55 6.12 -11.41
CA GLY A 81 9.03 6.70 -12.67
C GLY A 81 8.70 5.88 -13.91
N ALA A 82 8.33 4.60 -13.77
CA ALA A 82 7.99 3.73 -14.90
C ALA A 82 6.48 3.71 -15.20
N LEU A 83 5.64 4.25 -14.31
CA LEU A 83 4.19 4.23 -14.46
C LEU A 83 3.68 5.45 -15.24
N PRO A 84 2.62 5.29 -16.06
CA PRO A 84 1.99 6.43 -16.72
C PRO A 84 1.28 7.35 -15.72
N ILE A 85 1.11 8.62 -16.10
CA ILE A 85 0.42 9.61 -15.27
C ILE A 85 -1.06 9.20 -15.12
N GLY A 86 -1.59 9.30 -13.90
CA GLY A 86 -2.98 8.99 -13.60
C GLY A 86 -3.25 7.53 -13.21
N THR A 87 -2.22 6.69 -13.11
CA THR A 87 -2.37 5.33 -12.57
C THR A 87 -2.80 5.33 -11.11
N LEU A 88 -3.77 4.48 -10.77
CA LEU A 88 -4.11 4.19 -9.39
C LEU A 88 -3.03 3.30 -8.76
N ILE A 89 -2.51 3.71 -7.61
CA ILE A 89 -1.45 3.00 -6.90
C ILE A 89 -1.82 2.79 -5.44
N ASN A 90 -1.23 1.76 -4.83
CA ASN A 90 -1.30 1.46 -3.41
C ASN A 90 0.06 0.98 -2.88
N CYS A 91 0.16 0.83 -1.55
CA CYS A 91 1.35 0.34 -0.84
C CYS A 91 2.66 1.03 -1.27
N LEU A 92 2.65 2.36 -1.22
CA LEU A 92 3.77 3.20 -1.67
C LEU A 92 4.92 3.23 -0.64
N GLU A 93 6.14 3.04 -1.11
CA GLU A 93 7.39 3.26 -0.36
C GLU A 93 7.86 4.73 -0.49
N VAL A 94 8.64 5.26 0.46
CA VAL A 94 8.91 6.72 0.60
C VAL A 94 10.29 7.18 0.07
N LEU A 95 11.17 6.27 -0.37
CA LEU A 95 12.56 6.58 -0.80
C LEU A 95 12.71 6.62 -2.33
N GLU A 96 13.59 7.45 -2.89
CA GLU A 96 13.73 7.81 -4.33
C GLU A 96 13.52 6.68 -5.37
N THR A 97 13.93 5.44 -5.10
CA THR A 97 13.58 4.26 -5.90
C THR A 97 12.26 3.62 -5.44
N CYS A 98 11.23 4.45 -5.21
CA CYS A 98 9.95 4.06 -4.62
C CYS A 98 9.25 3.04 -5.52
N VAL A 99 9.03 1.83 -5.01
CA VAL A 99 8.13 0.87 -5.66
C VAL A 99 6.71 1.11 -5.18
N ALA A 100 5.76 1.00 -6.10
CA ALA A 100 4.33 1.05 -5.82
C ALA A 100 3.63 -0.15 -6.47
N THR A 101 2.56 -0.61 -5.86
CA THR A 101 1.69 -1.63 -6.46
C THR A 101 0.56 -0.93 -7.21
N VAL A 102 0.26 -1.39 -8.41
CA VAL A 102 -0.78 -0.82 -9.26
C VAL A 102 -2.14 -1.37 -8.88
N GLY A 103 -3.13 -0.48 -8.76
CA GLY A 103 -4.52 -0.80 -8.45
C GLY A 103 -4.98 -0.39 -7.06
N ARG A 104 -6.22 -0.76 -6.72
CA ARG A 104 -6.83 -0.51 -5.41
C ARG A 104 -6.62 -1.70 -4.48
N VAL A 105 -6.74 -1.45 -3.18
CA VAL A 105 -6.67 -2.51 -2.18
C VAL A 105 -7.99 -3.31 -2.18
N SER A 106 -7.90 -4.61 -1.91
CA SER A 106 -9.04 -5.51 -1.73
C SER A 106 -10.04 -5.04 -0.66
N ASN A 107 -11.24 -5.62 -0.70
CA ASN A 107 -12.35 -5.34 0.23
C ASN A 107 -12.84 -3.87 0.21
N VAL A 108 -13.18 -3.37 -0.97
CA VAL A 108 -13.61 -1.97 -1.18
C VAL A 108 -14.86 -1.59 -0.38
N ASP A 109 -15.78 -2.54 -0.18
CA ASP A 109 -17.02 -2.32 0.56
C ASP A 109 -16.87 -2.45 2.09
N HIS A 110 -15.65 -2.57 2.62
CA HIS A 110 -15.41 -2.68 4.06
C HIS A 110 -16.06 -1.53 4.86
N ASN A 111 -16.08 -0.32 4.29
CA ASN A 111 -16.69 0.87 4.91
C ASN A 111 -18.22 0.77 5.04
N LYS A 112 -18.88 -0.02 4.18
CA LYS A 112 -20.34 -0.18 4.18
C LYS A 112 -20.81 -1.29 5.14
N ARG A 113 -19.89 -1.98 5.83
CA ARG A 113 -20.21 -3.08 6.73
C ARG A 113 -21.01 -2.61 7.95
N ILE A 114 -22.21 -3.17 8.13
CA ILE A 114 -23.06 -2.89 9.29
C ILE A 114 -22.67 -3.79 10.48
N ILE A 115 -22.34 -3.20 11.63
CA ILE A 115 -21.98 -3.95 12.86
C ILE A 115 -23.20 -4.65 13.48
N GLY A 116 -24.39 -4.04 13.41
CA GLY A 116 -25.65 -4.63 13.86
C GLY A 116 -25.83 -4.64 15.39
N LYS A 117 -25.00 -5.40 16.13
CA LYS A 117 -25.11 -5.55 17.59
C LYS A 117 -23.84 -5.15 18.34
N ALA A 118 -24.00 -4.64 19.56
CA ALA A 118 -22.87 -4.27 20.43
C ALA A 118 -21.88 -5.42 20.69
N GLY A 119 -22.38 -6.67 20.74
CA GLY A 119 -21.53 -7.86 20.92
C GLY A 119 -20.51 -8.07 19.80
N ARG A 120 -20.79 -7.63 18.56
CA ARG A 120 -19.84 -7.78 17.45
C ARG A 120 -18.60 -6.90 17.64
N ASN A 121 -18.74 -5.72 18.26
CA ASN A 121 -17.59 -4.90 18.66
C ASN A 121 -16.71 -5.60 19.71
N ARG A 122 -17.33 -6.38 20.61
CA ARG A 122 -16.60 -7.16 21.60
C ARG A 122 -15.79 -8.28 20.94
N TRP A 123 -16.31 -8.93 19.89
CA TRP A 123 -15.56 -9.92 19.10
C TRP A 123 -14.37 -9.30 18.36
N LEU A 124 -14.47 -8.03 17.96
CA LEU A 124 -13.36 -7.26 17.38
C LEU A 124 -12.37 -6.73 18.44
N GLY A 125 -12.56 -7.06 19.73
CA GLY A 125 -11.68 -6.62 20.81
C GLY A 125 -11.91 -5.17 21.28
N ILE A 126 -12.96 -4.50 20.81
CA ILE A 126 -13.27 -3.11 21.17
C ILE A 126 -14.14 -3.08 22.43
N ARG A 127 -13.64 -2.41 23.48
CA ARG A 127 -14.38 -2.19 24.74
C ARG A 127 -15.35 -1.00 24.62
N PRO A 128 -16.45 -0.98 25.39
CA PRO A 128 -17.32 0.20 25.45
C PRO A 128 -16.55 1.42 25.97
N SER A 129 -16.94 2.61 25.52
CA SER A 129 -16.42 3.86 26.06
C SER A 129 -16.77 4.03 27.54
N SER A 130 -16.01 4.86 28.26
CA SER A 130 -16.33 5.16 29.66
C SER A 130 -17.69 5.83 29.80
N GLY A 131 -18.37 5.60 30.93
CA GLY A 131 -19.62 6.27 31.29
C GLY A 131 -19.42 7.70 31.84
N LEU A 132 -18.19 8.19 31.90
CA LEU A 132 -17.88 9.51 32.43
C LEU A 132 -18.38 10.59 31.48
N TRP A 133 -19.35 11.37 31.93
CA TRP A 133 -19.83 12.53 31.18
C TRP A 133 -18.79 13.66 31.19
N LYS A 134 -18.53 14.24 30.02
CA LYS A 134 -17.60 15.38 29.84
C LYS A 134 -18.28 16.48 29.03
N ARG A 135 -18.10 17.74 29.44
CA ARG A 135 -18.51 18.91 28.65
C ARG A 135 -17.68 18.99 27.37
N LYS A 136 -18.34 19.24 26.24
CA LYS A 136 -17.67 19.54 24.97
C LYS A 136 -16.87 20.84 25.13
N GLY A 137 -15.60 20.83 24.72
CA GLY A 137 -14.73 22.01 24.71
C GLY A 137 -14.73 22.73 23.36
N GLY A 138 -13.91 23.77 23.22
CA GLY A 138 -13.79 24.56 21.98
C GLY A 138 -13.24 23.80 20.76
N TRP A 139 -12.69 22.58 20.98
CA TRP A 139 -12.31 21.66 19.91
C TRP A 139 -13.52 21.02 19.21
N ALA A 140 -14.65 20.90 19.91
CA ALA A 140 -15.87 20.36 19.35
C ALA A 140 -16.49 21.34 18.35
N GLY A 141 -17.19 20.80 17.36
CA GLY A 141 -17.79 21.56 16.25
C GLY A 141 -17.02 21.41 14.95
N ARG A 142 -17.70 21.69 13.83
CA ARG A 142 -17.13 21.56 12.49
C ARG A 142 -16.01 22.60 12.31
N LYS A 143 -14.83 22.14 11.92
CA LYS A 143 -13.70 23.01 11.57
C LYS A 143 -13.51 22.99 10.06
N ILE A 144 -13.63 24.13 9.42
CA ILE A 144 -13.31 24.31 8.00
C ILE A 144 -11.86 24.77 7.95
N LYS A 145 -10.96 23.90 7.51
CA LYS A 145 -9.53 24.18 7.39
C LYS A 145 -9.13 24.08 5.92
N PRO A 146 -8.19 24.91 5.44
CA PRO A 146 -7.59 24.70 4.13
C PRO A 146 -6.81 23.38 4.10
N LEU A 147 -6.53 22.87 2.90
CA LEU A 147 -5.66 21.70 2.74
C LEU A 147 -4.26 22.03 3.29
N PRO A 148 -3.64 21.13 4.06
CA PRO A 148 -2.26 21.31 4.50
C PRO A 148 -1.31 21.36 3.29
N PRO A 149 -0.14 22.02 3.41
CA PRO A 149 0.84 22.07 2.34
C PRO A 149 1.39 20.67 2.00
N ILE A 150 1.93 20.52 0.79
CA ILE A 150 2.53 19.26 0.32
C ILE A 150 3.71 18.86 1.21
N LYS A 151 3.77 17.57 1.54
CA LYS A 151 4.87 17.00 2.32
C LYS A 151 5.94 16.45 1.36
N SER A 152 7.14 17.02 1.39
CA SER A 152 8.30 16.54 0.62
C SER A 152 9.18 15.62 1.47
N TYR A 153 9.66 14.54 0.85
CA TYR A 153 10.61 13.58 1.47
C TYR A 153 11.98 13.59 0.80
N VAL A 154 12.12 14.31 -0.33
CA VAL A 154 13.39 14.46 -1.06
C VAL A 154 14.30 15.41 -0.28
N LYS A 155 15.51 14.96 0.03
CA LYS A 155 16.57 15.80 0.59
C LYS A 155 17.30 16.47 -0.56
N LEU A 156 17.04 17.76 -0.77
CA LEU A 156 17.77 18.52 -1.77
C LEU A 156 19.25 18.61 -1.35
N PRO A 157 20.22 18.40 -2.27
CA PRO A 157 21.62 18.67 -1.97
C PRO A 157 21.74 20.15 -1.58
N GLY A 158 22.35 20.41 -0.42
CA GLY A 158 22.54 21.78 0.07
C GLY A 158 23.29 22.59 -0.98
N ALA A 159 22.84 23.82 -1.25
CA ALA A 159 23.51 24.73 -2.17
C ALA A 159 24.99 24.82 -1.81
N SER A 160 25.87 24.35 -2.71
CA SER A 160 27.30 24.57 -2.58
C SER A 160 27.52 26.07 -2.44
N PRO A 161 28.31 26.57 -1.47
CA PRO A 161 28.58 27.99 -1.40
C PRO A 161 29.22 28.38 -2.73
N ALA A 162 28.55 29.26 -3.46
CA ALA A 162 29.08 29.82 -4.70
C ALA A 162 30.50 30.30 -4.41
N LEU A 163 31.48 29.75 -5.14
CA LEU A 163 32.85 30.24 -5.16
C LEU A 163 32.78 31.76 -5.40
N ARG A 164 33.04 32.54 -4.33
CA ARG A 164 33.29 33.97 -4.46
C ARG A 164 34.65 34.08 -5.16
N VAL A 165 34.61 34.45 -6.44
CA VAL A 165 35.78 34.90 -7.21
C VAL A 165 36.17 36.30 -6.75
#